data_AF-A0A846X1C4-F1
#
_entry.id   AF-A0A846X1C4-F1
#
_cell.length_a   1.000
_cell.length_b   1.000
_cell.length_c   1.000
_cell.angle_alpha   90.00
_cell.angle_beta   90.00
_cell.angle_gamma   90.00
#
_symmetry.space_group_name_H-M   'P 1'
#
loop_
_entity.id
_entity.type
_entity.pdbx_description
1 polymer ?
#
loop_
_entity_poly.entity_id
_entity_poly.type
_entity_poly.pdbx_seq_one_letter_code
_entity_poly.pdbx_strand_id
1 'polypeptide(L)'
;MTILVAGQDPAGAVAVAARLGGDAAAVGADGALTPLGEHRDPHEVAVYVLDACVPADAVDLAALGRLRAGLPTVLVATGAEVYPEAAETTAASARRLGADVLAVQPDSGTGFTALRAALEHPAPPVPRPPRAGAAPSNPALERADRSAYLRATVARLRATLLAASAEGFRRPEDGDADPDDHGGVRARLDGVAVELERSLREQLRAVYRGTFAGWPAVPEPAAPSLPRADPPAAPARRRGPEDAAVLVLGASAGLGIGRAVAAPLEALGGVRWLALPISLAVGLAAAVWLLRVRRRTAARSERRNRADAAAAVFRQRVEVELGAALVAAEADAALRIARGPTADPGAGRGSGTDPGAGASNSYGP
;
A
#
# COMPACT_ATOMS: atom_id res chain seq x y z
N MET A 1 -2.46 -29.87 -15.77
CA MET A 1 -1.21 -29.16 -15.46
C MET A 1 -1.33 -28.40 -14.17
N THR A 2 -0.69 -28.92 -13.12
CA THR A 2 -0.54 -28.24 -11.83
C THR A 2 0.69 -27.31 -11.90
N ILE A 3 0.50 -26.04 -11.53
CA ILE A 3 1.51 -24.98 -11.69
C ILE A 3 1.95 -24.51 -10.31
N LEU A 4 3.27 -24.50 -10.09
CA LEU A 4 3.88 -23.81 -8.95
C LEU A 4 4.40 -22.45 -9.42
N VAL A 5 3.96 -21.37 -8.80
CA VAL A 5 4.44 -20.01 -9.08
C VAL A 5 5.29 -19.54 -7.92
N ALA A 6 6.57 -19.29 -8.14
CA ALA A 6 7.50 -18.89 -7.10
C ALA A 6 8.20 -17.59 -7.46
N GLY A 7 8.43 -16.71 -6.48
CA GLY A 7 9.19 -15.48 -6.70
C GLY A 7 9.71 -14.88 -5.40
N GLN A 8 10.72 -14.01 -5.51
CA GLN A 8 11.18 -13.19 -4.38
C GLN A 8 10.15 -12.13 -3.98
N ASP A 9 9.31 -11.69 -4.93
CA ASP A 9 8.11 -10.90 -4.67
C ASP A 9 6.90 -11.82 -4.44
N PRO A 10 6.46 -12.00 -3.18
CA PRO A 10 5.33 -12.85 -2.86
C PRO A 10 4.03 -12.34 -3.50
N ALA A 11 3.89 -11.01 -3.65
CA ALA A 11 2.67 -10.42 -4.20
C ALA A 11 2.54 -10.73 -5.70
N GLY A 12 3.61 -10.51 -6.47
CA GLY A 12 3.69 -10.91 -7.87
C GLY A 12 3.47 -12.41 -8.06
N ALA A 13 4.08 -13.26 -7.23
CA ALA A 13 3.89 -14.70 -7.28
C ALA A 13 2.42 -15.11 -7.04
N VAL A 14 1.77 -14.56 -6.01
CA VAL A 14 0.35 -14.82 -5.70
C VAL A 14 -0.56 -14.32 -6.83
N ALA A 15 -0.31 -13.13 -7.37
CA ALA A 15 -1.13 -12.56 -8.42
C ALA A 15 -1.05 -13.37 -9.73
N VAL A 16 0.15 -13.83 -10.09
CA VAL A 16 0.35 -14.72 -11.23
C VAL A 16 -0.29 -16.09 -10.98
N ALA A 17 -0.11 -16.67 -9.79
CA ALA A 17 -0.70 -17.95 -9.41
C ALA A 17 -2.23 -17.94 -9.51
N ALA A 18 -2.88 -16.91 -8.93
CA ALA A 18 -4.33 -16.75 -8.95
C ALA A 18 -4.89 -16.74 -10.38
N ARG A 19 -4.16 -16.12 -11.33
CA ARG A 19 -4.59 -15.99 -12.72
C ARG A 19 -4.30 -17.23 -13.57
N LEU A 20 -3.34 -18.05 -13.15
CA LEU A 20 -3.06 -19.37 -13.73
C LEU A 20 -3.86 -20.50 -13.08
N GLY A 21 -4.49 -20.26 -11.93
CA GLY A 21 -5.09 -21.31 -11.11
C GLY A 21 -4.04 -22.25 -10.49
N GLY A 22 -2.85 -21.72 -10.20
CA GLY A 22 -1.74 -22.45 -9.59
C GLY A 22 -1.54 -22.14 -8.11
N ASP A 23 -0.54 -22.78 -7.51
CA ASP A 23 -0.14 -22.55 -6.12
C ASP A 23 1.04 -21.57 -6.08
N ALA A 24 1.12 -20.77 -5.01
CA ALA A 24 2.12 -19.70 -4.88
C ALA A 24 3.15 -20.02 -3.80
N ALA A 25 4.42 -19.74 -4.05
CA ALA A 25 5.51 -19.85 -3.08
C ALA A 25 6.38 -18.58 -3.06
N ALA A 26 6.86 -18.21 -1.88
CA ALA A 26 7.88 -17.19 -1.72
C ALA A 26 9.27 -17.81 -1.78
N VAL A 27 10.22 -17.07 -2.34
CA VAL A 27 11.63 -17.44 -2.37
C VAL A 27 12.35 -16.78 -1.20
N GLY A 28 12.90 -17.59 -0.31
CA GLY A 28 13.74 -17.13 0.79
C GLY A 28 15.14 -16.70 0.33
N ALA A 29 15.89 -16.04 1.20
CA ALA A 29 17.26 -15.57 0.90
C ALA A 29 18.25 -16.70 0.52
N ASP A 30 17.99 -17.95 0.90
CA ASP A 30 18.80 -19.11 0.50
C ASP A 30 18.34 -19.74 -0.83
N GLY A 31 17.29 -19.18 -1.44
CA GLY A 31 16.60 -19.73 -2.61
C GLY A 31 15.61 -20.86 -2.26
N ALA A 32 15.32 -21.13 -0.98
CA ALA A 32 14.29 -22.09 -0.61
C ALA A 32 12.90 -21.56 -0.94
N LEU A 33 12.01 -22.49 -1.29
CA LEU A 33 10.62 -22.19 -1.60
C LEU A 33 9.79 -22.36 -0.33
N THR A 34 9.02 -21.34 0.02
CA THR A 34 8.09 -21.33 1.16
C THR A 34 6.67 -21.19 0.63
N PRO A 35 5.79 -22.18 0.86
CA PRO A 35 4.38 -22.10 0.49
C PRO A 35 3.68 -20.83 0.99
N LEU A 36 2.91 -20.18 0.12
CA LEU A 36 2.04 -19.04 0.43
C LEU A 36 0.55 -19.46 0.55
N GLY A 37 0.29 -20.73 0.87
CA GLY A 37 -1.03 -21.32 1.01
C GLY A 37 -0.97 -22.84 1.06
N GLU A 38 -2.12 -23.51 1.03
CA GLU A 38 -2.18 -24.97 0.84
C GLU A 38 -1.64 -25.34 -0.55
N HIS A 39 -0.65 -26.24 -0.62
CA HIS A 39 -0.09 -26.72 -1.88
C HIS A 39 -0.74 -28.03 -2.31
N ARG A 40 -1.07 -28.12 -3.59
CA ARG A 40 -1.52 -29.32 -4.27
C ARG A 40 -0.32 -29.97 -4.95
N ASP A 41 0.42 -30.75 -4.16
CA ASP A 41 1.44 -31.63 -4.73
C ASP A 41 0.80 -32.84 -5.42
N PRO A 42 1.35 -33.32 -6.56
CA PRO A 42 2.58 -32.86 -7.23
C PRO A 42 2.36 -31.76 -8.29
N HIS A 43 3.41 -30.95 -8.53
CA HIS A 43 3.46 -29.93 -9.59
C HIS A 43 4.09 -30.47 -10.88
N GLU A 44 3.55 -30.09 -12.05
CA GLU A 44 4.07 -30.49 -13.37
C GLU A 44 5.04 -29.46 -13.97
N VAL A 45 4.87 -28.18 -13.63
CA VAL A 45 5.66 -27.07 -14.17
C VAL A 45 5.79 -25.95 -13.12
N ALA A 46 6.88 -25.20 -13.21
CA ALA A 46 7.11 -24.01 -12.40
C ALA A 46 7.11 -22.73 -13.23
N VAL A 47 6.61 -21.65 -12.63
CA VAL A 47 6.78 -20.27 -13.11
C VAL A 47 7.61 -19.53 -12.07
N TYR A 48 8.75 -18.99 -12.49
CA TYR A 48 9.58 -18.13 -11.65
C TYR A 48 9.29 -16.66 -11.93
N VAL A 49 8.83 -15.93 -10.94
CA VAL A 49 8.42 -14.53 -11.03
C VAL A 49 9.54 -13.62 -10.51
N LEU A 50 10.02 -12.75 -11.39
CA LEU A 50 10.95 -11.67 -11.12
C LEU A 50 10.20 -10.35 -10.98
N ASP A 51 10.76 -9.43 -10.19
CA ASP A 51 10.35 -8.03 -10.17
C ASP A 51 11.05 -7.29 -11.31
N ALA A 52 10.29 -6.73 -12.26
CA ALA A 52 10.87 -6.04 -13.41
C ALA A 52 11.64 -4.76 -13.02
N CYS A 53 11.49 -4.25 -11.79
CA CYS A 53 12.26 -3.10 -11.31
C CYS A 53 13.62 -3.46 -10.70
N VAL A 54 13.92 -4.75 -10.47
CA VAL A 54 15.18 -5.19 -9.86
C VAL A 54 15.88 -6.21 -10.76
N PRO A 55 17.17 -6.01 -11.09
CA PRO A 55 17.91 -7.01 -11.84
C PRO A 55 18.08 -8.27 -10.98
N ALA A 56 17.91 -9.44 -11.60
CA ALA A 56 18.05 -10.71 -10.90
C ALA A 56 19.36 -10.79 -10.10
N ASP A 57 19.30 -11.39 -8.92
CA ASP A 57 20.41 -11.49 -7.98
C ASP A 57 20.91 -12.94 -7.78
N ALA A 58 21.72 -13.16 -6.74
CA ALA A 58 22.24 -14.50 -6.43
C ALA A 58 21.17 -15.45 -5.87
N VAL A 59 20.15 -14.91 -5.21
CA VAL A 59 19.01 -15.67 -4.68
C VAL A 59 18.12 -16.13 -5.83
N ASP A 60 17.89 -15.27 -6.83
CA ASP A 60 17.15 -15.66 -8.03
C ASP A 60 17.83 -16.81 -8.78
N LEU A 61 19.15 -16.73 -8.93
CA LEU A 61 19.97 -17.81 -9.50
C LEU A 61 19.82 -19.12 -8.69
N ALA A 62 19.90 -19.04 -7.37
CA ALA A 62 19.79 -20.21 -6.50
C ALA A 62 18.39 -20.84 -6.57
N ALA A 63 17.35 -20.03 -6.52
CA ALA A 63 15.96 -20.47 -6.57
C ALA A 63 15.61 -21.09 -7.93
N LEU A 64 15.96 -20.40 -9.02
CA LEU A 64 15.76 -20.90 -10.37
C LEU A 64 16.52 -22.22 -10.59
N GLY A 65 17.75 -22.33 -10.10
CA GLY A 65 18.53 -23.57 -10.16
C GLY A 65 17.87 -24.73 -9.42
N ARG A 66 17.23 -24.48 -8.26
CA ARG A 66 16.47 -25.49 -7.52
C ARG A 66 15.21 -25.92 -8.28
N LEU A 67 14.47 -24.97 -8.85
CA LEU A 67 13.28 -25.24 -9.64
C LEU A 67 13.61 -26.05 -10.89
N ARG A 68 14.59 -25.61 -11.69
CA ARG A 68 15.01 -26.29 -12.93
C ARG A 68 15.57 -27.69 -12.72
N ALA A 69 16.03 -28.01 -11.51
CA ALA A 69 16.49 -29.35 -11.18
C ALA A 69 15.35 -30.36 -11.00
N GLY A 70 14.12 -29.91 -10.73
CA GLY A 70 12.96 -30.78 -10.47
C GLY A 70 11.81 -30.58 -11.44
N LEU A 71 11.65 -29.37 -11.99
CA LEU A 71 10.50 -28.99 -12.80
C LEU A 71 10.94 -28.23 -14.06
N PRO A 72 10.27 -28.46 -15.20
CA PRO A 72 10.30 -27.51 -16.31
C PRO A 72 9.90 -26.13 -15.78
N THR A 73 10.68 -25.08 -16.10
CA THR A 73 10.51 -23.76 -15.48
C THR A 73 10.48 -22.65 -16.51
N VAL A 74 9.43 -21.83 -16.48
CA VAL A 74 9.28 -20.60 -17.28
C VAL A 74 9.59 -19.39 -16.42
N LEU A 75 10.33 -18.41 -16.94
CA LEU A 75 10.61 -17.17 -16.21
C LEU A 75 9.69 -16.05 -16.69
N VAL A 76 9.17 -15.29 -15.74
CA VAL A 76 8.34 -14.12 -16.02
C VAL A 76 8.80 -12.94 -15.16
N ALA A 77 8.57 -11.72 -15.64
CA ALA A 77 8.79 -10.49 -14.89
C ALA A 77 7.48 -9.72 -14.75
N THR A 78 7.13 -9.34 -13.53
CA THR A 78 5.95 -8.52 -13.22
C THR A 78 6.31 -7.05 -13.07
N GLY A 79 5.37 -6.15 -13.37
CA GLY A 79 5.58 -4.69 -13.23
C GLY A 79 6.26 -4.05 -14.43
N ALA A 80 6.44 -4.77 -15.54
CA ALA A 80 7.16 -4.26 -16.70
C ALA A 80 6.51 -3.04 -17.38
N GLU A 81 5.18 -2.90 -17.26
CA GLU A 81 4.44 -1.75 -17.78
C GLU A 81 4.52 -0.51 -16.87
N VAL A 82 4.91 -0.70 -15.61
CA VAL A 82 4.91 0.35 -14.57
C VAL A 82 6.21 1.14 -14.60
N TYR A 83 7.33 0.50 -14.89
CA TYR A 83 8.66 1.09 -14.78
C TYR A 83 9.28 1.34 -16.17
N PRO A 84 9.68 2.59 -16.50
CA PRO A 84 10.30 2.91 -17.79
C PRO A 84 11.55 2.08 -18.11
N GLU A 85 12.30 1.70 -17.07
CA GLU A 85 13.56 0.95 -17.17
C GLU A 85 13.35 -0.58 -17.18
N ALA A 86 12.11 -1.05 -17.04
CA ALA A 86 11.81 -2.48 -16.89
C ALA A 86 12.35 -3.34 -18.04
N ALA A 87 12.33 -2.84 -19.27
CA ALA A 87 12.84 -3.57 -20.42
C ALA A 87 14.35 -3.85 -20.30
N GLU A 88 15.12 -2.87 -19.85
CA GLU A 88 16.57 -3.01 -19.65
C GLU A 88 16.87 -3.96 -18.48
N THR A 89 16.17 -3.79 -17.36
CA THR A 89 16.31 -4.63 -16.17
C THR A 89 15.91 -6.08 -16.42
N THR A 90 14.84 -6.31 -17.18
CA THR A 90 14.41 -7.66 -17.58
C THR A 90 15.44 -8.30 -18.51
N ALA A 91 15.99 -7.55 -19.47
CA ALA A 91 17.05 -8.04 -20.34
C ALA A 91 18.35 -8.36 -19.57
N ALA A 92 18.70 -7.57 -18.55
CA ALA A 92 19.82 -7.85 -17.67
C ALA A 92 19.60 -9.14 -16.86
N SER A 93 18.39 -9.33 -16.34
CA SER A 93 17.98 -10.54 -15.62
C SER A 93 18.02 -11.77 -16.53
N ALA A 94 17.52 -11.67 -17.76
CA ALA A 94 17.56 -12.73 -18.76
C ALA A 94 19.00 -13.18 -19.06
N ARG A 95 19.91 -12.22 -19.28
CA ARG A 95 21.34 -12.50 -19.48
C ARG A 95 21.97 -13.19 -18.27
N ARG A 96 21.66 -12.74 -17.05
CA ARG A 96 22.22 -13.28 -15.82
C ARG A 96 21.73 -14.70 -15.52
N LEU A 97 20.46 -14.97 -15.77
CA LEU A 97 19.81 -16.27 -15.53
C LEU A 97 19.98 -17.25 -16.71
N GLY A 98 20.52 -16.77 -17.83
CA GLY A 98 20.69 -17.56 -19.06
C GLY A 98 19.36 -18.09 -19.58
N ALA A 99 18.32 -17.25 -19.58
CA ALA A 99 16.96 -17.65 -19.87
C ALA A 99 16.13 -16.48 -20.42
N ASP A 100 15.22 -16.76 -21.33
CA ASP A 100 14.23 -15.77 -21.76
C ASP A 100 13.25 -15.47 -20.62
N VAL A 101 12.94 -14.19 -20.43
CA VAL A 101 12.02 -13.70 -19.39
C VAL A 101 10.83 -13.03 -20.07
N LEU A 102 9.63 -13.55 -19.81
CA LEU A 102 8.40 -13.00 -20.35
C LEU A 102 7.87 -11.87 -19.47
N ALA A 103 7.62 -10.70 -20.03
CA ALA A 103 6.91 -9.64 -19.32
C ALA A 103 5.43 -10.02 -19.15
N VAL A 104 4.94 -10.04 -17.91
CA VAL A 104 3.54 -10.30 -17.60
C VAL A 104 3.01 -9.27 -16.62
N GLN A 105 1.76 -8.85 -16.79
CA GLN A 105 1.13 -7.90 -15.89
C GLN A 105 -0.16 -8.52 -15.34
N PRO A 106 -0.21 -8.88 -14.03
CA PRO A 106 -1.36 -9.55 -13.44
C PRO A 106 -2.67 -8.76 -13.56
N ASP A 107 -2.59 -7.44 -13.38
CA ASP A 107 -3.75 -6.54 -13.34
C ASP A 107 -4.41 -6.37 -14.72
N SER A 108 -3.62 -6.05 -15.74
CA SER A 108 -4.11 -5.89 -17.11
C SER A 108 -4.30 -7.23 -17.83
N GLY A 109 -3.60 -8.28 -17.37
CA GLY A 109 -3.52 -9.57 -18.04
C GLY A 109 -2.59 -9.59 -19.24
N THR A 110 -1.85 -8.51 -19.52
CA THR A 110 -0.87 -8.49 -20.60
C THR A 110 0.18 -9.59 -20.39
N GLY A 111 0.62 -10.21 -21.49
CA GLY A 111 1.66 -11.24 -21.47
C GLY A 111 1.18 -12.66 -21.08
N PHE A 112 -0.02 -12.81 -20.49
CA PHE A 112 -0.51 -14.13 -20.07
C PHE A 112 -0.77 -15.09 -21.24
N THR A 113 -1.12 -14.60 -22.43
CA THR A 113 -1.24 -15.45 -23.62
C THR A 113 0.12 -16.06 -24.01
N ALA A 114 1.18 -15.26 -24.00
CA ALA A 114 2.54 -15.73 -24.26
C ALA A 114 3.03 -16.68 -23.15
N LEU A 115 2.71 -16.37 -21.89
CA LEU A 115 3.01 -17.25 -20.76
C LEU A 115 2.33 -18.62 -20.91
N ARG A 116 1.05 -18.65 -21.27
CA ARG A 116 0.33 -19.92 -21.50
C ARG A 116 0.93 -20.73 -22.64
N ALA A 117 1.31 -20.08 -23.74
CA ALA A 117 1.99 -20.75 -24.85
C ALA A 117 3.36 -21.31 -24.44
N ALA A 118 4.13 -20.57 -23.62
CA ALA A 118 5.41 -21.05 -23.09
C ALA A 118 5.24 -22.21 -22.09
N LEU A 119 4.14 -22.22 -21.34
CA LEU A 119 3.79 -23.28 -20.42
C LEU A 119 3.36 -24.58 -21.11
N GLU A 120 2.88 -24.53 -22.35
CA GLU A 120 2.63 -25.72 -23.16
C GLU A 120 3.93 -26.40 -23.62
N HIS A 121 5.01 -25.64 -23.74
CA HIS A 121 6.32 -26.11 -24.21
C HIS A 121 7.44 -25.61 -23.30
N PRO A 122 7.43 -25.97 -22.00
CA PRO A 122 8.39 -25.42 -21.06
C PRO A 122 9.78 -25.99 -21.33
N ALA A 123 10.81 -25.18 -21.09
CA ALA A 123 12.19 -25.64 -21.20
C ALA A 123 12.39 -26.88 -20.30
N PRO A 124 13.04 -27.96 -20.81
CA PRO A 124 13.20 -29.18 -20.06
C PRO A 124 14.01 -28.94 -18.79
N PRO A 125 13.78 -29.72 -17.71
CA PRO A 125 14.57 -29.63 -16.50
C PRO A 125 16.05 -29.83 -16.84
N VAL A 126 16.89 -28.95 -16.32
CA VAL A 126 18.34 -29.02 -16.54
C VAL A 126 18.92 -29.92 -15.47
N PRO A 127 19.69 -30.98 -15.83
CA PRO A 127 20.30 -31.84 -14.84
C PRO A 127 21.15 -31.01 -13.88
N ARG A 128 20.85 -31.16 -12.59
CA ARG A 128 21.50 -30.40 -11.51
C ARG A 128 23.01 -30.57 -11.65
N PRO A 129 23.80 -29.50 -11.86
CA PRO A 129 25.25 -29.64 -11.72
C PRO A 129 25.52 -30.17 -10.30
N PRO A 130 26.49 -31.10 -10.13
CA PRO A 130 26.84 -31.59 -8.81
C PRO A 130 27.05 -30.37 -7.92
N ARG A 131 26.44 -30.39 -6.72
CA ARG A 131 26.63 -29.35 -5.69
C ARG A 131 28.14 -29.12 -5.58
N ALA A 132 28.66 -28.07 -6.24
CA ALA A 132 29.93 -27.50 -5.85
C ALA A 132 29.67 -27.14 -4.39
N GLY A 133 30.30 -27.87 -3.46
CA GLY A 133 30.03 -27.76 -2.04
C GLY A 133 29.98 -26.27 -1.73
N ALA A 134 28.79 -25.78 -1.36
CA ALA A 134 28.63 -24.40 -0.99
C ALA A 134 29.68 -24.18 0.10
N ALA A 135 30.73 -23.43 -0.22
CA ALA A 135 31.68 -23.01 0.78
C ALA A 135 30.84 -22.48 1.94
N PRO A 136 31.12 -22.88 3.20
CA PRO A 136 30.29 -22.49 4.33
C PRO A 136 30.09 -20.98 4.23
N SER A 137 28.86 -20.59 3.92
CA SER A 137 28.49 -19.21 3.70
C SER A 137 28.86 -18.48 4.98
N ASN A 138 29.74 -17.48 4.84
CA ASN A 138 30.18 -16.73 6.01
C ASN A 138 28.92 -16.19 6.70
N PRO A 139 28.65 -16.56 7.96
CA PRO A 139 27.40 -16.17 8.62
C PRO A 139 27.24 -14.65 8.72
N ALA A 140 28.35 -13.91 8.65
CA ALA A 140 28.31 -12.44 8.55
C ALA A 140 27.80 -11.95 7.19
N LEU A 141 28.19 -12.61 6.09
CA LEU A 141 27.68 -12.30 4.75
C LEU A 141 26.19 -12.63 4.65
N GLU A 142 25.76 -13.79 5.15
CA GLU A 142 24.33 -14.11 5.16
C GLU A 142 23.51 -13.13 6.02
N ARG A 143 24.05 -12.67 7.14
CA ARG A 143 23.39 -11.64 7.97
C ARG A 143 23.28 -10.31 7.22
N ALA A 144 24.35 -9.91 6.52
CA ALA A 144 24.35 -8.72 5.70
C ALA A 144 23.31 -8.82 4.57
N ASP A 145 23.27 -9.95 3.85
CA ASP A 145 22.32 -10.19 2.75
C ASP A 145 20.87 -10.20 3.24
N ARG A 146 20.57 -10.89 4.36
CA ARG A 146 19.23 -10.87 4.98
C ARG A 146 18.83 -9.46 5.40
N SER A 147 19.76 -8.68 5.97
CA SER A 147 19.48 -7.30 6.37
C SER A 147 19.25 -6.38 5.17
N ALA A 148 19.98 -6.58 4.07
CA ALA A 148 19.79 -5.84 2.82
C ALA A 148 18.43 -6.18 2.18
N TYR A 149 18.09 -7.47 2.11
CA TYR A 149 16.79 -7.96 1.64
C TYR A 149 15.64 -7.38 2.47
N LEU A 150 15.75 -7.40 3.79
CA LEU A 150 14.76 -6.83 4.71
C LEU A 150 14.54 -5.35 4.41
N ARG A 151 15.62 -4.54 4.36
CA ARG A 151 15.54 -3.10 4.09
C ARG A 151 14.91 -2.79 2.75
N ALA A 152 15.35 -3.48 1.69
CA ALA A 152 14.81 -3.29 0.35
C ALA A 152 13.31 -3.62 0.30
N THR A 153 12.90 -4.71 0.95
CA THR A 153 11.51 -5.15 0.96
C THR A 153 10.63 -4.25 1.83
N VAL A 154 11.12 -3.79 2.99
CA VAL A 154 10.41 -2.79 3.83
C VAL A 154 10.25 -1.45 3.10
N ALA A 155 11.26 -1.02 2.34
CA ALA A 155 11.17 0.21 1.53
C ALA A 155 10.07 0.09 0.45
N ARG A 156 10.01 -1.04 -0.27
CA ARG A 156 8.93 -1.33 -1.25
C ARG A 156 7.55 -1.41 -0.60
N LEU A 157 7.47 -2.10 0.53
CA LEU A 157 6.26 -2.20 1.35
C LEU A 157 5.72 -0.82 1.73
N ARG A 158 6.61 0.07 2.22
CA ARG A 158 6.26 1.46 2.53
C ARG A 158 5.68 2.19 1.33
N ALA A 159 6.31 2.10 0.17
CA ALA A 159 5.84 2.77 -1.05
C ALA A 159 4.43 2.27 -1.44
N THR A 160 4.22 0.96 -1.40
CA THR A 160 2.93 0.31 -1.72
C THR A 160 1.83 0.76 -0.77
N LEU A 161 2.11 0.80 0.53
CA LEU A 161 1.13 1.21 1.55
C LEU A 161 0.81 2.71 1.50
N LEU A 162 1.79 3.57 1.16
CA LEU A 162 1.54 5.00 0.94
C LEU A 162 0.72 5.27 -0.32
N ALA A 163 0.89 4.45 -1.37
CA ALA A 163 0.04 4.52 -2.55
C ALA A 163 -1.39 4.06 -2.20
N ALA A 164 -1.53 2.95 -1.48
CA ALA A 164 -2.83 2.43 -1.03
C ALA A 164 -3.55 3.41 -0.08
N SER A 165 -2.82 4.09 0.82
CA SER A 165 -3.41 5.13 1.68
C SER A 165 -3.88 6.31 0.84
N ALA A 166 -3.08 6.76 -0.13
CA ALA A 166 -3.46 7.85 -1.02
C ALA A 166 -4.76 7.56 -1.78
N GLU A 167 -4.91 6.33 -2.28
CA GLU A 167 -6.10 5.88 -2.98
C GLU A 167 -7.30 5.76 -2.05
N GLY A 168 -7.15 5.05 -0.92
CA GLY A 168 -8.24 4.80 0.02
C GLY A 168 -8.86 6.08 0.59
N PHE A 169 -8.04 7.11 0.81
CA PHE A 169 -8.50 8.40 1.31
C PHE A 169 -9.03 9.38 0.24
N ARG A 170 -8.88 9.10 -1.06
CA ARG A 170 -9.51 9.93 -2.11
C ARG A 170 -11.02 9.87 -1.96
N ARG A 171 -11.70 11.01 -2.11
CA ARG A 171 -13.16 11.05 -2.08
C ARG A 171 -13.70 10.39 -3.37
N PRO A 172 -14.69 9.47 -3.30
CA PRO A 172 -15.39 9.02 -4.49
C PRO A 172 -16.12 10.23 -5.06
N GLU A 173 -15.85 10.56 -6.31
CA GLU A 173 -16.49 11.69 -7.00
C GLU A 173 -17.97 11.40 -7.30
N ASP A 174 -18.37 10.12 -7.31
CA ASP A 174 -19.63 9.65 -7.89
C ASP A 174 -20.82 9.49 -6.92
N GLY A 175 -20.66 9.84 -5.65
CA GLY A 175 -21.73 9.72 -4.66
C GLY A 175 -22.44 11.04 -4.40
N ASP A 176 -23.76 11.08 -4.63
CA ASP A 176 -24.70 12.08 -4.07
C ASP A 176 -24.81 11.98 -2.53
N ALA A 177 -23.69 11.67 -1.87
CA ALA A 177 -23.57 11.49 -0.44
C ALA A 177 -23.94 12.80 0.25
N ASP A 178 -24.91 12.70 1.15
CA ASP A 178 -25.37 13.82 1.95
C ASP A 178 -24.17 14.46 2.64
N PRO A 179 -23.84 15.74 2.35
CA PRO A 179 -22.74 16.43 3.00
C PRO A 179 -22.87 16.51 4.54
N ASP A 180 -24.05 16.21 5.08
CA ASP A 180 -24.32 16.19 6.52
C ASP A 180 -24.17 14.79 7.15
N ASP A 181 -23.87 13.74 6.37
CA ASP A 181 -23.58 12.39 6.89
C ASP A 181 -22.14 12.27 7.43
N HIS A 182 -21.89 12.92 8.56
CA HIS A 182 -20.62 12.80 9.29
C HIS A 182 -20.34 11.38 9.78
N GLY A 183 -21.38 10.57 10.02
CA GLY A 183 -21.25 9.17 10.43
C GLY A 183 -20.67 8.32 9.32
N GLY A 184 -21.17 8.47 8.08
CA GLY A 184 -20.69 7.78 6.90
C GLY A 184 -19.23 8.11 6.57
N VAL A 185 -18.85 9.39 6.65
CA VAL A 185 -17.44 9.79 6.43
C VAL A 185 -16.51 9.12 7.44
N ARG A 186 -16.88 9.11 8.73
CA ARG A 186 -16.08 8.48 9.78
C ARG A 186 -15.95 6.97 9.58
N ALA A 187 -17.07 6.28 9.40
CA ALA A 187 -17.10 4.83 9.19
C ALA A 187 -16.24 4.43 7.98
N ARG A 188 -16.25 5.26 6.93
CA ARG A 188 -15.39 5.08 5.76
C ARG A 188 -13.91 5.25 6.09
N LEU A 189 -13.52 6.33 6.76
CA LEU A 189 -12.12 6.56 7.15
C LEU A 189 -11.60 5.42 8.06
N ASP A 190 -12.41 4.98 9.02
CA ASP A 190 -12.10 3.84 9.87
C ASP A 190 -11.96 2.54 9.06
N GLY A 191 -12.84 2.32 8.07
CA GLY A 191 -12.75 1.18 7.16
C GLY A 191 -11.43 1.14 6.38
N VAL A 192 -11.00 2.29 5.83
CA VAL A 192 -9.70 2.41 5.13
C VAL A 192 -8.54 2.10 6.09
N ALA A 193 -8.57 2.62 7.32
CA ALA A 193 -7.53 2.34 8.31
C ALA A 193 -7.46 0.85 8.66
N VAL A 194 -8.61 0.18 8.84
CA VAL A 194 -8.66 -1.27 9.10
C VAL A 194 -8.10 -2.09 7.95
N GLU A 195 -8.39 -1.69 6.70
CA GLU A 195 -7.87 -2.37 5.51
C GLU A 195 -6.35 -2.23 5.42
N LEU A 196 -5.82 -1.02 5.62
CA LEU A 196 -4.38 -0.76 5.64
C LEU A 196 -3.68 -1.53 6.76
N GLU A 197 -4.28 -1.62 7.95
CA GLU A 197 -3.74 -2.39 9.07
C GLU A 197 -3.66 -3.88 8.74
N ARG A 198 -4.68 -4.45 8.08
CA ARG A 198 -4.70 -5.83 7.62
C ARG A 198 -3.61 -6.07 6.57
N SER A 199 -3.54 -5.23 5.54
CA SER A 199 -2.53 -5.31 4.48
C SER A 199 -1.11 -5.22 5.05
N LEU A 200 -0.86 -4.27 5.96
CA LEU A 200 0.43 -4.12 6.63
C LEU A 200 0.81 -5.38 7.41
N ARG A 201 -0.13 -5.96 8.17
CA ARG A 201 0.11 -7.19 8.94
C ARG A 201 0.44 -8.39 8.04
N GLU A 202 -0.31 -8.57 6.96
CA GLU A 202 -0.11 -9.67 6.01
C GLU A 202 1.23 -9.54 5.29
N GLN A 203 1.55 -8.33 4.82
CA GLN A 203 2.80 -8.06 4.13
C GLN A 203 4.00 -8.20 5.07
N LEU A 204 3.95 -7.67 6.30
CA LEU A 204 5.01 -7.88 7.30
C LEU A 204 5.26 -9.37 7.58
N ARG A 205 4.20 -10.18 7.70
CA ARG A 205 4.33 -11.64 7.86
C ARG A 205 5.01 -12.30 6.66
N ALA A 206 4.74 -11.83 5.43
CA ALA A 206 5.43 -12.31 4.24
C ALA A 206 6.92 -11.91 4.25
N VAL A 207 7.24 -10.65 4.58
CA VAL A 207 8.62 -10.16 4.69
C VAL A 207 9.42 -10.96 5.73
N TYR A 208 8.83 -11.21 6.91
CA TYR A 208 9.48 -12.00 7.95
C TYR A 208 9.72 -13.44 7.50
N ARG A 209 8.75 -14.07 6.82
CA ARG A 209 8.93 -15.42 6.26
C ARG A 209 10.08 -15.49 5.24
N GLY A 210 10.19 -14.50 4.35
CA GLY A 210 11.31 -14.44 3.39
C GLY A 210 12.66 -14.17 4.05
N THR A 211 12.69 -13.23 5.00
CA THR A 211 13.91 -12.79 5.71
C THR A 211 14.49 -13.90 6.60
N PHE A 212 13.62 -14.64 7.29
CA PHE A 212 13.99 -15.73 8.20
C PHE A 212 13.82 -17.12 7.57
N ALA A 213 13.78 -17.21 6.24
CA ALA A 213 13.73 -18.49 5.55
C ALA A 213 14.91 -19.37 5.96
N GLY A 214 14.64 -20.65 6.23
CA GLY A 214 15.62 -21.61 6.73
C GLY A 214 15.84 -21.59 8.24
N TRP A 215 15.16 -20.71 8.99
CA TRP A 215 15.16 -20.76 10.45
C TRP A 215 14.19 -21.84 10.96
N PRO A 216 14.48 -22.48 12.10
CA PRO A 216 13.63 -23.55 12.65
C PRO A 216 12.23 -23.04 13.04
N ALA A 217 12.14 -21.78 13.46
CA ALA A 217 10.89 -21.07 13.70
C ALA A 217 10.98 -19.67 13.10
N VAL A 218 10.06 -19.35 12.19
CA VAL A 218 9.93 -17.99 11.67
C VAL A 218 9.28 -17.14 12.76
N PRO A 219 9.93 -16.05 13.18
CA PRO A 219 9.43 -15.30 14.32
C PRO A 219 8.31 -14.35 13.83
N GLU A 220 7.25 -14.14 14.63
CA GLU A 220 6.13 -13.30 14.18
C GLU A 220 6.41 -11.79 14.39
N PRO A 221 6.01 -10.93 13.44
CA PRO A 221 6.07 -9.48 13.64
C PRO A 221 5.03 -9.05 14.68
N ALA A 222 5.33 -7.98 15.43
CA ALA A 222 4.36 -7.36 16.32
C ALA A 222 3.13 -6.87 15.53
N ALA A 223 1.94 -7.03 16.09
CA ALA A 223 0.71 -6.60 15.44
C ALA A 223 0.67 -5.06 15.39
N PRO A 224 0.67 -4.43 14.19
CA PRO A 224 0.52 -2.99 14.09
C PRO A 224 -0.91 -2.58 14.45
N SER A 225 -1.07 -1.38 15.00
CA SER A 225 -2.37 -0.77 15.29
C SER A 225 -2.40 0.65 14.73
N LEU A 226 -3.32 0.94 13.82
CA LEU A 226 -3.48 2.28 13.23
C LEU A 226 -4.53 3.11 14.00
N PRO A 227 -4.41 4.45 14.00
CA PRO A 227 -5.34 5.32 14.70
C PRO A 227 -6.74 5.24 14.09
N ARG A 228 -7.76 5.51 14.93
CA ARG A 228 -9.16 5.62 14.50
C ARG A 228 -9.58 7.07 14.34
N ALA A 229 -10.55 7.33 13.48
CA ALA A 229 -11.02 8.67 13.21
C ALA A 229 -11.67 9.27 14.45
N ASP A 230 -11.23 10.48 14.82
CA ASP A 230 -11.77 11.23 15.95
C ASP A 230 -13.20 11.73 15.63
N PRO A 231 -14.05 11.91 16.65
CA PRO A 231 -15.32 12.62 16.45
C PRO A 231 -15.04 14.04 15.93
N PRO A 232 -15.84 14.56 14.98
CA PRO A 232 -15.67 15.92 14.50
C PRO A 232 -15.83 16.89 15.68
N ALA A 233 -14.85 17.76 15.88
CA ALA A 233 -14.93 18.82 16.87
C ALA A 233 -16.18 19.66 16.59
N ALA A 234 -17.03 19.85 17.61
CA ALA A 234 -18.25 20.63 17.48
C ALA A 234 -17.90 22.04 16.95
N PRO A 235 -18.68 22.59 16.00
CA PRO A 235 -18.35 23.86 15.40
C PRO A 235 -18.34 24.95 16.48
N ALA A 236 -17.19 25.58 16.69
CA ALA A 236 -17.11 26.84 17.42
C ALA A 236 -17.85 27.88 16.58
N ARG A 237 -19.16 28.08 16.85
CA ARG A 237 -19.97 29.10 16.19
C ARG A 237 -19.48 30.49 16.60
N ARG A 238 -18.40 30.97 15.98
CA ARG A 238 -18.07 32.39 15.99
C ARG A 238 -18.87 33.06 14.89
N ARG A 239 -20.05 33.60 15.25
CA ARG A 239 -20.75 34.59 14.43
C ARG A 239 -19.87 35.85 14.42
N GLY A 240 -19.04 36.00 13.40
CA GLY A 240 -18.13 37.15 13.27
C GLY A 240 -18.86 38.42 12.84
N PRO A 241 -18.35 39.61 13.23
CA PRO A 241 -18.86 40.91 12.77
C PRO A 241 -18.78 41.12 11.25
N GLU A 242 -18.04 40.27 10.54
CA GLU A 242 -17.93 40.24 9.07
C GLU A 242 -19.28 40.01 8.38
N ASP A 243 -20.19 39.26 9.00
CA ASP A 243 -21.54 39.02 8.46
C ASP A 243 -22.39 40.31 8.41
N ALA A 244 -22.11 41.25 9.32
CA ALA A 244 -22.77 42.56 9.35
C ALA A 244 -22.20 43.50 8.27
N ALA A 245 -20.88 43.45 8.03
CA ALA A 245 -20.24 44.22 6.97
C ALA A 245 -20.72 43.81 5.57
N VAL A 246 -20.90 42.51 5.33
CA VAL A 246 -21.45 41.98 4.08
C VAL A 246 -22.92 42.39 3.90
N LEU A 247 -23.70 42.47 4.98
CA LEU A 247 -25.10 42.92 4.92
C LEU A 247 -25.20 44.41 4.57
N VAL A 248 -24.36 45.26 5.18
CA VAL A 248 -24.33 46.71 4.91
C VAL A 248 -23.86 47.00 3.48
N LEU A 249 -22.87 46.26 2.98
CA LEU A 249 -22.38 46.38 1.60
C LEU A 249 -23.41 45.88 0.56
N GLY A 250 -24.18 44.84 0.88
CA GLY A 250 -25.28 44.39 0.04
C GLY A 250 -26.44 45.40 -0.05
N ALA A 251 -26.72 46.09 1.06
CA ALA A 251 -27.76 47.12 1.11
C ALA A 251 -27.42 48.34 0.26
N SER A 252 -26.16 48.76 0.20
CA SER A 252 -25.71 49.90 -0.62
C SER A 252 -25.65 49.57 -2.12
N ALA A 253 -25.30 48.33 -2.50
CA ALA A 253 -25.34 47.89 -3.90
C ALA A 253 -26.78 47.76 -4.45
N GLY A 254 -27.75 47.35 -3.62
CA GLY A 254 -29.17 47.23 -4.02
C GLY A 254 -29.83 48.58 -4.37
N LEU A 255 -29.38 49.67 -3.74
CA LEU A 255 -29.86 51.04 -4.00
C LEU A 255 -29.52 51.54 -5.41
N GLY A 256 -28.42 51.08 -6.02
CA GLY A 256 -28.02 51.46 -7.37
C GLY A 256 -28.87 50.81 -8.47
N ILE A 257 -29.25 49.54 -8.29
CA ILE A 257 -30.04 48.78 -9.26
C ILE A 257 -31.52 49.20 -9.23
N GLY A 258 -32.05 49.54 -8.06
CA GLY A 258 -33.42 50.08 -7.93
C GLY A 258 -33.65 51.36 -8.76
N ARG A 259 -32.60 52.17 -8.94
CA ARG A 259 -32.68 53.41 -9.73
C ARG A 259 -32.69 53.16 -11.24
N ALA A 260 -32.06 52.09 -11.72
CA ALA A 260 -32.05 51.73 -13.15
C ALA A 260 -33.38 51.15 -13.63
N VAL A 261 -34.12 50.45 -12.75
CA VAL A 261 -35.44 49.86 -13.07
C VAL A 261 -36.58 50.87 -12.96
N ALA A 262 -36.38 52.01 -12.28
CA ALA A 262 -37.38 53.07 -12.20
C ALA A 262 -37.51 53.91 -13.49
N ALA A 263 -36.47 53.95 -14.33
CA ALA A 263 -36.43 54.78 -15.53
C ALA A 263 -37.52 54.48 -16.59
N PRO A 264 -37.93 53.21 -16.86
CA PRO A 264 -39.00 52.91 -17.83
C PRO A 264 -40.42 53.18 -17.28
N LEU A 265 -40.59 53.20 -15.95
CA LEU A 265 -41.91 53.40 -15.30
C LEU A 265 -42.34 54.86 -15.27
N GLU A 266 -41.43 55.81 -15.44
CA GLU A 266 -41.75 57.23 -15.57
C GLU A 266 -42.51 57.55 -16.87
N ALA A 267 -42.45 56.68 -17.89
CA ALA A 267 -43.13 56.86 -19.17
C ALA A 267 -44.65 56.51 -19.14
N LEU A 268 -45.15 55.82 -18.12
CA LEU A 268 -46.53 55.27 -18.06
C LEU A 268 -47.50 56.09 -17.18
N GLY A 269 -47.16 57.36 -16.89
CA GLY A 269 -48.06 58.42 -16.40
C GLY A 269 -49.38 58.00 -15.73
N GLY A 270 -49.33 57.62 -14.45
CA GLY A 270 -50.55 57.45 -13.65
C GLY A 270 -50.36 56.98 -12.21
N VAL A 271 -49.32 56.19 -11.92
CA VAL A 271 -49.10 55.58 -10.58
C VAL A 271 -47.67 55.86 -10.08
N ARG A 272 -47.18 57.07 -10.31
CA ARG A 272 -45.77 57.45 -10.09
C ARG A 272 -45.34 57.39 -8.62
N TRP A 273 -46.26 57.64 -7.70
CA TRP A 273 -46.00 57.56 -6.25
C TRP A 273 -45.82 56.13 -5.72
N LEU A 274 -46.39 55.12 -6.39
CA LEU A 274 -46.29 53.71 -5.97
C LEU A 274 -45.14 52.97 -6.68
N ALA A 275 -44.70 53.44 -7.86
CA ALA A 275 -43.62 52.82 -8.62
C ALA A 275 -42.28 52.81 -7.86
N LEU A 276 -41.97 53.91 -7.15
CA LEU A 276 -40.74 54.04 -6.38
C LEU A 276 -40.63 53.01 -5.24
N PRO A 277 -41.60 52.87 -4.31
CA PRO A 277 -41.52 51.88 -3.23
C PRO A 277 -41.58 50.43 -3.76
N ILE A 278 -42.33 50.16 -4.84
CA ILE A 278 -42.40 48.82 -5.43
C ILE A 278 -41.06 48.41 -6.03
N SER A 279 -40.39 49.29 -6.78
CA SER A 279 -39.06 48.99 -7.33
C SER A 279 -38.02 48.72 -6.23
N LEU A 280 -38.10 49.44 -5.12
CA LEU A 280 -37.22 49.31 -3.98
C LEU A 280 -37.48 47.99 -3.22
N ALA A 281 -38.75 47.62 -3.05
CA ALA A 281 -39.15 46.35 -2.47
C ALA A 281 -38.69 45.15 -3.32
N VAL A 282 -38.83 45.24 -4.65
CA VAL A 282 -38.39 44.19 -5.58
C VAL A 282 -36.86 44.06 -5.60
N GLY A 283 -36.12 45.18 -5.64
CA GLY A 283 -34.66 45.18 -5.56
C GLY A 283 -34.15 44.60 -4.23
N LEU A 284 -34.80 44.95 -3.11
CA LEU A 284 -34.48 44.39 -1.79
C LEU A 284 -34.77 42.89 -1.73
N ALA A 285 -35.92 42.44 -2.25
CA ALA A 285 -36.29 41.03 -2.29
C ALA A 285 -35.30 40.20 -3.13
N ALA A 286 -34.90 40.70 -4.30
CA ALA A 286 -33.90 40.07 -5.16
C ALA A 286 -32.53 39.99 -4.48
N ALA A 287 -32.10 41.06 -3.80
CA ALA A 287 -30.85 41.08 -3.05
C ALA A 287 -30.86 40.07 -1.88
N VAL A 288 -31.95 40.01 -1.10
CA VAL A 288 -32.12 39.04 -0.01
C VAL A 288 -32.13 37.61 -0.55
N TRP A 289 -32.76 37.37 -1.71
CA TRP A 289 -32.76 36.07 -2.36
C TRP A 289 -31.35 35.64 -2.81
N LEU A 290 -30.62 36.52 -3.51
CA LEU A 290 -29.23 36.25 -3.91
C LEU A 290 -28.31 36.00 -2.72
N LEU A 291 -28.48 36.75 -1.62
CA LEU A 291 -27.72 36.55 -0.39
C LEU A 291 -28.03 35.18 0.23
N ARG A 292 -29.30 34.76 0.22
CA ARG A 292 -29.68 33.41 0.68
C ARG A 292 -29.09 32.31 -0.19
N VAL A 293 -29.09 32.47 -1.51
CA VAL A 293 -28.47 31.50 -2.44
C VAL A 293 -26.97 31.42 -2.19
N ARG A 294 -26.26 32.56 -2.13
CA ARG A 294 -24.82 32.62 -1.84
C ARG A 294 -24.47 32.04 -0.47
N ARG A 295 -25.27 32.29 0.56
CA ARG A 295 -25.04 31.72 1.90
C ARG A 295 -25.19 30.21 1.90
N ARG A 296 -26.16 29.66 1.15
CA ARG A 296 -26.32 28.21 1.01
C ARG A 296 -25.15 27.57 0.26
N THR A 297 -24.67 28.19 -0.82
CA THR A 297 -23.51 27.67 -1.56
C THR A 297 -22.23 27.77 -0.74
N ALA A 298 -22.01 28.89 -0.03
CA ALA A 298 -20.84 29.08 0.83
C ALA A 298 -20.84 28.09 2.01
N ALA A 299 -21.99 27.86 2.64
CA ALA A 299 -22.10 26.87 3.71
C ALA A 299 -21.79 25.45 3.20
N ARG A 300 -22.21 25.10 1.98
CA ARG A 300 -21.91 23.79 1.36
C ARG A 300 -20.42 23.64 1.04
N SER A 301 -19.78 24.67 0.48
CA SER A 301 -18.33 24.62 0.21
C SER A 301 -17.52 24.58 1.51
N GLU A 302 -17.90 25.34 2.52
CA GLU A 302 -17.22 25.35 3.82
C GLU A 302 -17.32 23.98 4.52
N ARG A 303 -18.48 23.32 4.45
CA ARG A 303 -18.65 21.95 4.98
C ARG A 303 -17.76 20.94 4.26
N ARG A 304 -17.71 21.00 2.92
CA ARG A 304 -16.83 20.14 2.11
C ARG A 304 -15.36 20.36 2.47
N ASN A 305 -14.91 21.61 2.48
CA ASN A 305 -13.53 21.95 2.85
C ASN A 305 -13.17 21.46 4.26
N ARG A 306 -14.10 21.54 5.22
CA ARG A 306 -13.88 21.01 6.58
C ARG A 306 -13.77 19.49 6.60
N ALA A 307 -14.62 18.77 5.86
CA ALA A 307 -14.55 17.32 5.77
C ALA A 307 -13.23 16.87 5.11
N ASP A 308 -12.82 17.55 4.03
CA ASP A 308 -11.58 17.23 3.32
C ASP A 308 -10.35 17.55 4.19
N ALA A 309 -10.37 18.66 4.94
CA ALA A 309 -9.32 18.96 5.91
C ALA A 309 -9.23 17.92 7.03
N ALA A 310 -10.37 17.45 7.56
CA ALA A 310 -10.40 16.40 8.58
C ALA A 310 -9.85 15.07 8.04
N ALA A 311 -10.23 14.69 6.82
CA ALA A 311 -9.72 13.50 6.16
C ALA A 311 -8.20 13.60 5.90
N ALA A 312 -7.70 14.76 5.47
CA ALA A 312 -6.27 14.98 5.27
C ALA A 312 -5.47 14.86 6.57
N VAL A 313 -5.96 15.45 7.67
CA VAL A 313 -5.33 15.32 8.99
C VAL A 313 -5.33 13.87 9.46
N PHE A 314 -6.44 13.15 9.29
CA PHE A 314 -6.52 11.74 9.67
C PHE A 314 -5.55 10.88 8.85
N ARG A 315 -5.53 11.06 7.52
CA ARG A 315 -4.59 10.42 6.61
C ARG A 315 -3.15 10.64 7.06
N GLN A 316 -2.76 11.87 7.38
CA GLN A 316 -1.41 12.18 7.85
C GLN A 316 -1.06 11.41 9.13
N ARG A 317 -1.99 11.30 10.08
CA ARG A 317 -1.77 10.50 11.31
C ARG A 317 -1.58 9.02 11.00
N VAL A 318 -2.39 8.47 10.10
CA VAL A 318 -2.27 7.08 9.64
C VAL A 318 -0.91 6.84 8.97
N GLU A 319 -0.46 7.74 8.09
CA GLU A 319 0.83 7.61 7.40
C GLU A 319 2.03 7.71 8.36
N VAL A 320 1.94 8.56 9.39
CA VAL A 320 2.96 8.66 10.45
C VAL A 320 3.03 7.36 11.25
N GLU A 321 1.89 6.82 11.68
CA GLU A 321 1.84 5.57 12.46
C GLU A 321 2.30 4.37 11.63
N LEU A 322 1.95 4.34 10.34
CA LEU A 322 2.41 3.32 9.40
C LEU A 322 3.93 3.34 9.25
N GLY A 323 4.53 4.53 9.12
CA GLY A 323 5.98 4.71 9.11
C GLY A 323 6.63 4.23 10.41
N ALA A 324 6.05 4.56 11.55
CA ALA A 324 6.55 4.14 12.87
C ALA A 324 6.49 2.61 13.04
N ALA A 325 5.38 1.98 12.63
CA ALA A 325 5.20 0.53 12.69
C ALA A 325 6.23 -0.22 11.82
N LEU A 326 6.50 0.28 10.61
CA LEU A 326 7.51 -0.32 9.71
C LEU A 326 8.93 -0.20 10.28
N VAL A 327 9.30 0.96 10.85
CA VAL A 327 10.61 1.14 11.50
C VAL A 327 10.75 0.23 12.72
N ALA A 328 9.69 0.09 13.53
CA ALA A 328 9.69 -0.82 14.68
C ALA A 328 9.86 -2.29 14.25
N ALA A 329 9.18 -2.71 13.19
CA ALA A 329 9.31 -4.06 12.63
C ALA A 329 10.72 -4.29 12.05
N GLU A 330 11.29 -3.33 11.32
CA GLU A 330 12.66 -3.43 10.81
C GLU A 330 13.68 -3.57 11.95
N ALA A 331 13.55 -2.76 13.01
CA ALA A 331 14.43 -2.81 14.17
C ALA A 331 14.33 -4.15 14.93
N ASP A 332 13.11 -4.67 15.13
CA ASP A 332 12.87 -5.98 15.71
C ASP A 332 13.51 -7.10 14.87
N ALA A 333 13.30 -7.08 13.55
CA ALA A 333 13.88 -8.06 12.65
C ALA A 333 15.41 -7.98 12.62
N ALA A 334 16.00 -6.78 12.56
CA ALA A 334 17.44 -6.58 12.58
C ALA A 334 18.08 -7.13 13.88
N LEU A 335 17.43 -6.88 15.02
CA LEU A 335 17.84 -7.40 16.32
C LEU A 335 17.75 -8.94 16.38
N ARG A 336 16.72 -9.55 15.78
CA ARG A 336 16.61 -11.01 15.65
C ARG A 336 17.72 -11.56 14.76
N ILE A 337 17.96 -10.98 13.58
CA ILE A 337 19.05 -11.37 12.66
C ILE A 337 20.41 -11.30 13.37
N ALA A 338 20.65 -10.27 14.18
CA ALA A 338 21.88 -10.12 14.94
C ALA A 338 22.08 -11.20 16.01
N ARG A 339 20.99 -11.65 16.67
CA ARG A 339 21.02 -12.77 17.63
C ARG A 339 21.21 -14.13 16.95
N GLY A 340 20.81 -14.24 15.68
CA GLY A 340 20.80 -15.50 14.93
C GLY A 340 19.63 -16.41 15.32
N PRO A 341 19.50 -17.58 14.67
CA PRO A 341 18.45 -18.53 14.98
C PRO A 341 18.64 -19.03 16.41
N THR A 342 17.70 -18.70 17.30
CA THR A 342 17.67 -19.29 18.62
C THR A 342 17.29 -20.75 18.46
N ALA A 343 18.26 -21.65 18.63
CA ALA A 343 17.98 -23.05 18.85
C ALA A 343 17.12 -23.13 20.12
N ASP A 344 15.92 -23.66 19.99
CA ASP A 344 15.02 -23.88 21.11
C ASP A 344 15.75 -24.68 22.21
N PRO A 345 15.94 -24.14 23.43
CA PRO A 345 16.54 -24.90 24.53
C PRO A 345 15.66 -26.10 24.97
N GLY A 346 14.45 -26.25 24.40
CA GLY A 346 13.52 -27.36 24.68
C GLY A 346 13.82 -28.68 23.98
N ALA A 347 14.63 -28.73 22.90
CA ALA A 347 14.85 -29.95 22.13
C ALA A 347 16.05 -30.82 22.59
N GLY A 348 16.68 -30.46 23.72
CA GLY A 348 17.91 -31.07 24.21
C GLY A 348 17.83 -31.69 25.60
N ARG A 349 16.68 -32.20 26.04
CA ARG A 349 16.59 -32.96 27.31
C ARG A 349 16.72 -34.46 27.02
N GLY A 350 17.91 -34.90 26.61
CA GLY A 350 18.12 -36.31 26.27
C GLY A 350 19.52 -36.69 25.79
N SER A 351 20.58 -36.18 26.39
CA SER A 351 21.89 -36.84 26.35
C SER A 351 22.77 -36.29 27.46
N GLY A 352 22.93 -37.07 28.52
CA GLY A 352 23.75 -36.70 29.66
C GLY A 352 25.23 -36.65 29.29
N THR A 353 25.86 -35.52 29.61
CA THR A 353 27.28 -35.45 29.97
C THR A 353 27.46 -34.30 30.96
N ASP A 354 27.68 -34.67 32.21
CA ASP A 354 28.46 -34.02 33.27
C ASP A 354 28.73 -32.50 33.22
N PRO A 355 28.30 -31.72 34.25
CA PRO A 355 28.83 -30.39 34.50
C PRO A 355 30.00 -30.49 35.48
N GLY A 356 31.23 -30.50 34.95
CA GLY A 356 32.45 -30.59 35.75
C GLY A 356 33.62 -29.77 35.20
N ALA A 357 33.48 -28.45 35.15
CA ALA A 357 34.58 -27.45 35.16
C ALA A 357 33.91 -26.06 35.08
N GLY A 358 34.08 -25.11 36.00
CA GLY A 358 35.32 -24.73 36.66
C GLY A 358 35.71 -23.34 36.15
N ALA A 359 35.09 -22.28 36.65
CA ALA A 359 35.60 -20.91 36.54
C ALA A 359 35.04 -20.05 37.68
N SER A 360 35.72 -20.12 38.83
CA SER A 360 35.64 -19.07 39.84
C SER A 360 36.31 -17.82 39.29
N ASN A 361 35.58 -16.72 39.14
CA ASN A 361 36.18 -15.39 39.11
C ASN A 361 35.81 -14.69 40.41
N SER A 362 36.71 -14.80 41.38
CA SER A 362 36.76 -13.93 42.54
C SER A 362 37.21 -12.53 42.10
N TYR A 363 36.33 -11.54 42.25
CA TYR A 363 36.76 -10.15 42.36
C TYR A 363 36.97 -9.84 43.85
N GLY A 364 38.23 -9.56 44.20
CA GLY A 364 38.61 -8.96 45.48
C GLY A 364 38.41 -7.43 45.47
N PRO A 365 38.49 -6.80 46.65
CA PRO A 365 37.82 -5.54 47.01
C PRO A 365 38.33 -4.29 46.32
#